data_AF-A0A3D1I8M6-F1
#
_entry.id   AF-A0A3D1I8M6-F1
#
_cell.length_a   1.000
_cell.length_b   1.000
_cell.length_c   1.000
_cell.angle_alpha   90.00
_cell.angle_beta   90.00
_cell.angle_gamma   90.00
#
_symmetry.space_group_name_H-M   'P 1'
#
loop_
_entity.id
_entity.type
_entity.pdbx_description
1 polymer ?
#
loop_
_entity_poly.entity_id
_entity_poly.type
_entity_poly.pdbx_seq_one_letter_code
_entity_poly.pdbx_strand_id
1 'polypeptide(L)'
;MNRIPPDVDRLMWALADNPEPNALDEFERRYPAYVGELGKRIDMVRRMRGTPLKPDANRPVPPFRPVPAAPEWSRPVSAAAFGLLLLVLATASYFATRWYLRPEPPSPVPVVEHPRLERPGVPEVVYAPPKRFEAPRPAEPKSETEQLAPLSIRLERVPLSAALGAIAEQAGLKLVLAPGFERIDATVDLDLAEVRPMDAFEMLGRRYGFTAFYQGNREVLVIPATPSDPSAPEGQPPREGQPAERPDQSPPPMNDLLRTDPQGDQGAEFGRIRCYTAV
;
A
#
# COMPACT_ATOMS: atom_id res chain seq x y z
N MET A 1 -14.58 13.49 24.62
CA MET A 1 -15.03 12.56 23.57
C MET A 1 -15.45 11.29 24.26
N ASN A 2 -16.75 11.00 24.34
CA ASN A 2 -17.21 9.77 24.98
C ASN A 2 -16.74 8.59 24.13
N ARG A 3 -15.91 7.73 24.73
CA ARG A 3 -15.36 6.56 24.04
C ARG A 3 -16.51 5.56 23.88
N ILE A 4 -17.00 5.40 22.66
CA ILE A 4 -18.06 4.45 22.33
C ILE A 4 -17.50 3.04 22.54
N PRO A 5 -18.17 2.16 23.30
CA PRO A 5 -17.74 0.78 23.44
C PRO A 5 -17.65 0.10 22.07
N PRO A 6 -16.62 -0.73 21.83
CA PRO A 6 -16.38 -1.33 20.51
C PRO A 6 -17.55 -2.18 20.02
N ASP A 7 -18.31 -2.80 20.92
CA ASP A 7 -19.46 -3.64 20.56
C ASP A 7 -20.64 -2.80 20.06
N VAL A 8 -20.91 -1.66 20.71
CA VAL A 8 -21.93 -0.70 20.28
C VAL A 8 -21.52 -0.04 18.96
N ASP A 9 -20.23 0.23 18.79
CA ASP A 9 -19.67 0.76 17.55
C ASP A 9 -19.92 -0.16 16.35
N ARG A 10 -19.62 -1.45 16.51
CA ARG A 10 -19.87 -2.49 15.49
C ARG A 10 -21.36 -2.60 15.16
N LEU A 11 -22.22 -2.58 16.17
CA LEU A 11 -23.66 -2.70 15.99
C LEU A 11 -24.25 -1.47 15.26
N MET A 12 -23.78 -0.26 15.59
CA MET A 12 -24.18 0.95 14.86
C MET A 12 -23.74 0.92 13.39
N TRP A 13 -22.56 0.39 13.08
CA TRP A 13 -22.12 0.23 11.69
C TRP A 13 -22.97 -0.78 10.93
N ALA A 14 -23.35 -1.89 11.56
CA ALA A 14 -24.24 -2.88 10.97
C ALA A 14 -25.63 -2.28 10.67
N LEU A 15 -26.21 -1.54 11.61
CA LEU A 15 -27.50 -0.85 11.41
C LEU A 15 -27.42 0.26 10.35
N ALA A 16 -26.29 0.95 10.24
CA ALA A 16 -26.09 1.97 9.21
C ALA A 16 -26.03 1.37 7.80
N ASP A 17 -25.51 0.15 7.67
CA ASP A 17 -25.38 -0.54 6.40
C ASP A 17 -26.71 -1.20 5.95
N ASN A 18 -27.51 -1.71 6.90
CA ASN A 18 -28.83 -2.26 6.65
C ASN A 18 -29.86 -1.79 7.71
N PRO A 19 -30.57 -0.67 7.48
CA PRO A 19 -31.49 -0.10 8.46
C PRO A 19 -32.81 -0.88 8.51
N GLU A 20 -32.89 -1.88 9.39
CA GLU A 20 -34.14 -2.56 9.72
C GLU A 20 -34.95 -1.74 10.74
N PRO A 21 -36.24 -1.45 10.50
CA PRO A 21 -37.05 -0.60 11.38
C PRO A 21 -37.11 -1.11 12.83
N ASN A 22 -37.31 -2.42 12.99
CA ASN A 22 -37.43 -3.05 14.31
C ASN A 22 -36.11 -2.98 15.10
N ALA A 23 -34.97 -3.06 14.40
CA ALA A 23 -33.66 -3.05 15.04
C ALA A 23 -33.22 -1.63 15.45
N LEU A 24 -33.68 -0.60 14.73
CA LEU A 24 -33.50 0.80 15.13
C LEU A 24 -34.28 1.13 16.40
N ASP A 25 -35.54 0.68 16.51
CA ASP A 25 -36.36 0.87 17.71
C ASP A 25 -35.75 0.15 18.93
N GLU A 26 -35.24 -1.07 18.75
CA GLU A 26 -34.56 -1.81 19.81
C GLU A 26 -33.27 -1.10 20.24
N PHE A 27 -32.50 -0.59 19.28
CA PHE A 27 -31.27 0.15 19.55
C PHE A 27 -31.55 1.44 20.33
N GLU A 28 -32.56 2.21 19.96
CA GLU A 28 -32.95 3.45 20.64
C GLU A 28 -33.34 3.18 22.10
N ARG A 29 -34.10 2.11 22.35
CA ARG A 29 -34.47 1.71 23.72
C ARG A 29 -33.26 1.27 24.55
N ARG A 30 -32.31 0.55 23.94
CA ARG A 30 -31.17 -0.05 24.64
C ARG A 30 -30.00 0.93 24.83
N TYR A 31 -29.87 1.89 23.92
CA TYR A 31 -28.70 2.78 23.80
C TYR A 31 -29.08 4.23 23.50
N PRO A 32 -29.93 4.89 24.33
CA PRO A 32 -30.46 6.22 24.02
C PRO A 32 -29.36 7.30 23.89
N ALA A 33 -28.23 7.14 24.58
CA ALA A 33 -27.11 8.07 24.51
C ALA A 33 -26.37 8.09 23.15
N TYR A 34 -26.54 7.07 22.31
CA TYR A 34 -25.81 6.90 21.05
C TYR A 34 -26.65 7.12 19.79
N VAL A 35 -27.95 7.44 19.93
CA VAL A 35 -28.88 7.66 18.81
C VAL A 35 -28.37 8.76 17.86
N GLY A 36 -27.81 9.85 18.42
CA GLY A 36 -27.25 10.93 17.62
C GLY A 36 -26.01 10.53 16.80
N GLU A 37 -25.19 9.59 17.30
CA GLU A 37 -24.03 9.08 16.55
C GLU A 37 -24.46 8.06 15.48
N LEU A 38 -25.46 7.23 15.77
CA LEU A 38 -26.05 6.31 14.80
C LEU A 38 -26.63 7.07 13.59
N GLY A 39 -27.37 8.16 13.82
CA GLY A 39 -27.91 9.00 12.76
C GLY A 39 -26.83 9.56 11.82
N LYS A 40 -25.70 10.03 12.37
CA LYS A 40 -24.56 10.51 11.56
C LYS A 40 -23.98 9.40 10.67
N ARG A 41 -23.92 8.16 11.15
CA ARG A 41 -23.39 7.02 10.39
C ARG A 41 -24.34 6.59 9.28
N ILE A 42 -25.63 6.53 9.56
CA ILE A 42 -26.66 6.27 8.54
C ILE A 42 -26.57 7.30 7.43
N ASP A 43 -26.51 8.59 7.77
CA ASP A 43 -26.39 9.68 6.78
C ASP A 43 -25.11 9.57 5.95
N MET A 44 -23.99 9.23 6.60
CA MET A 44 -22.72 9.06 5.93
C MET A 44 -22.74 7.87 4.94
N VAL A 45 -23.20 6.70 5.38
CA VAL A 45 -23.32 5.50 4.52
C VAL A 45 -24.30 5.77 3.37
N ARG A 46 -25.41 6.45 3.65
CA ARG A 46 -26.39 6.87 2.63
C ARG A 46 -25.78 7.82 1.60
N ARG A 47 -24.92 8.77 2.02
CA ARG A 47 -24.20 9.65 1.09
C ARG A 47 -23.23 8.87 0.22
N MET A 48 -22.47 7.92 0.79
CA MET A 48 -21.53 7.10 0.02
C MET A 48 -22.27 6.21 -1.00
N ARG A 49 -23.35 5.55 -0.59
CA ARG A 49 -24.19 4.72 -1.48
C ARG A 49 -24.98 5.55 -2.50
N GLY A 50 -25.39 6.74 -2.10
CA GLY A 50 -26.21 7.66 -2.89
C GLY A 50 -25.42 8.53 -3.85
N THR A 51 -24.07 8.51 -3.83
CA THR A 51 -23.25 9.13 -4.89
C THR A 51 -23.58 8.40 -6.19
N PRO A 52 -24.32 9.02 -7.13
CA PRO A 52 -24.73 8.30 -8.33
C PRO A 52 -23.48 8.02 -9.15
N LEU A 53 -23.14 6.73 -9.28
CA LEU A 53 -22.14 6.18 -10.21
C LEU A 53 -22.53 6.33 -11.69
N LYS A 54 -23.56 7.11 -12.00
CA LYS A 54 -23.83 7.52 -13.38
C LYS A 54 -22.92 8.73 -13.65
N PRO A 55 -21.77 8.56 -14.35
CA PRO A 55 -21.23 9.68 -15.07
C PRO A 55 -22.37 10.14 -15.97
N ASP A 56 -22.82 11.36 -15.73
CA ASP A 56 -23.73 12.03 -16.65
C ASP A 56 -23.01 12.06 -18.00
N ALA A 57 -23.34 11.12 -18.88
CA ALA A 57 -22.64 10.90 -20.15
C ALA A 57 -22.72 12.15 -21.07
N ASN A 58 -23.59 13.09 -20.72
CA ASN A 58 -23.76 14.38 -21.38
C ASN A 58 -23.19 15.56 -20.60
N ARG A 59 -22.52 15.35 -19.46
CA ARG A 59 -21.78 16.43 -18.81
C ARG A 59 -20.42 16.52 -19.50
N PRO A 60 -20.18 17.54 -20.36
CA PRO A 60 -18.88 17.69 -21.00
C PRO A 60 -17.83 17.76 -19.89
N VAL A 61 -16.91 16.80 -19.89
CA VAL A 61 -15.75 16.82 -19.00
C VAL A 61 -15.10 18.18 -19.23
N PRO A 62 -15.08 19.08 -18.23
CA PRO A 62 -14.47 20.38 -18.42
C PRO A 62 -13.02 20.13 -18.85
N PRO A 63 -12.56 20.74 -19.95
CA PRO A 63 -11.19 20.53 -20.40
C PRO A 63 -10.28 20.87 -19.23
N PHE A 64 -9.31 20.00 -18.96
CA PHE A 64 -8.26 20.24 -17.99
C PHE A 64 -7.57 21.55 -18.39
N ARG A 65 -7.96 22.65 -17.74
CA ARG A 65 -7.20 23.88 -17.75
C ARG A 65 -6.20 23.71 -16.63
N PRO A 66 -4.90 23.50 -16.91
CA PRO A 66 -3.91 23.56 -15.85
C PRO A 66 -4.10 24.91 -15.17
N VAL A 67 -4.61 24.88 -13.93
CA VAL A 67 -4.67 26.07 -13.11
C VAL A 67 -3.20 26.44 -12.92
N PRO A 68 -2.74 27.61 -13.40
CA PRO A 68 -1.37 28.03 -13.16
C PRO A 68 -1.16 27.94 -11.65
N ALA A 69 -0.15 27.16 -11.23
CA ALA A 69 0.15 26.95 -9.81
C ALA A 69 0.16 28.33 -9.14
N ALA A 70 -0.83 28.58 -8.28
CA ALA A 70 -0.88 29.83 -7.57
C ALA A 70 0.45 29.96 -6.82
N PRO A 71 1.13 31.12 -6.89
CA PRO A 71 2.41 31.30 -6.22
C PRO A 71 2.23 30.94 -4.74
N GLU A 72 2.99 29.94 -4.29
CA GLU A 72 2.86 29.25 -3.00
C GLU A 72 3.02 30.20 -1.79
N TRP A 73 3.41 31.46 -2.04
CA TRP A 73 3.65 32.49 -1.04
C TRP A 73 2.44 33.40 -0.74
N SER A 74 1.27 33.21 -1.37
CA SER A 74 0.14 34.13 -1.18
C SER A 74 -0.81 33.81 -0.01
N ARG A 75 -0.42 32.95 0.94
CA ARG A 75 -1.19 32.71 2.19
C ARG A 75 -0.41 33.02 3.49
N PRO A 76 0.17 34.21 3.66
CA PRO A 76 0.95 34.52 4.87
C PRO A 76 0.10 34.70 6.14
N VAL A 77 -1.22 34.93 6.02
CA VAL A 77 -2.05 35.32 7.17
C VAL A 77 -2.45 34.12 8.05
N SER A 78 -2.66 32.93 7.47
CA SER A 78 -3.05 31.74 8.25
C SER A 78 -1.89 31.07 8.98
N ALA A 79 -0.66 31.18 8.45
CA ALA A 79 0.53 30.59 9.08
C ALA A 79 0.93 31.34 10.37
N ALA A 80 0.79 32.68 10.37
CA ALA A 80 1.10 33.49 11.55
C ALA A 80 0.15 33.19 12.72
N ALA A 81 -1.15 33.02 12.46
CA ALA A 81 -2.12 32.66 13.49
C ALA A 81 -1.83 31.29 14.12
N PHE A 82 -1.42 30.31 13.31
CA PHE A 82 -1.04 28.98 13.79
C PHE A 82 0.23 29.00 14.63
N GLY A 83 1.23 29.79 14.23
CA GLY A 83 2.45 29.97 15.01
C GLY A 83 2.20 30.56 16.39
N LEU A 84 1.31 31.56 16.48
CA LEU A 84 0.96 32.20 17.75
C LEU A 84 0.19 31.24 18.67
N LEU A 85 -0.72 30.43 18.12
CA LEU A 85 -1.43 29.39 18.88
C LEU A 85 -0.47 28.35 19.45
N LEU A 86 0.50 27.87 18.65
CA LEU A 86 1.49 26.89 19.11
C LEU A 86 2.41 27.47 20.19
N LEU A 87 2.79 28.75 20.09
CA LEU A 87 3.59 29.43 21.10
C LEU A 87 2.83 29.54 22.44
N VAL A 88 1.55 29.89 22.40
CA VAL A 88 0.69 29.95 23.60
C VAL A 88 0.53 28.56 24.23
N LEU A 89 0.35 27.52 23.42
CA LEU A 89 0.21 26.16 23.92
C LEU A 89 1.51 25.65 24.58
N ALA A 90 2.66 25.90 23.95
CA ALA A 90 3.97 25.52 24.47
C ALA A 90 4.30 26.25 25.80
N THR A 91 4.02 27.56 25.87
CA THR A 91 4.21 28.33 27.10
C THR A 91 3.28 27.89 28.21
N ALA A 92 1.99 27.66 27.93
CA ALA A 92 1.05 27.14 28.91
C ALA A 92 1.46 25.76 29.44
N SER A 93 1.92 24.86 28.56
CA SER A 93 2.44 23.55 28.96
C SER A 93 3.64 23.67 29.89
N TYR A 94 4.61 24.53 29.56
CA TYR A 94 5.81 24.74 30.37
C TYR A 94 5.47 25.25 31.78
N PHE A 95 4.57 26.22 31.89
CA PHE A 95 4.14 26.74 33.19
C PHE A 95 3.37 25.72 34.00
N ALA A 96 2.50 24.92 33.37
CA ALA A 96 1.78 23.84 34.03
C ALA A 96 2.76 22.80 34.62
N THR A 97 3.74 22.36 33.84
CA THR A 97 4.78 21.44 34.33
C THR A 97 5.55 22.05 35.50
N ARG A 98 5.97 23.32 35.40
CA ARG A 98 6.76 23.97 36.44
C ARG A 98 6.00 24.23 37.75
N TRP A 99 4.69 24.43 37.68
CA TRP A 99 3.86 24.67 38.88
C TRP A 99 3.33 23.39 39.52
N TYR A 100 2.84 22.44 38.72
CA TYR A 100 2.21 21.23 39.24
C TYR A 100 3.19 20.11 39.57
N LEU A 101 4.32 20.03 38.87
CA LEU A 101 5.34 18.99 39.11
C LEU A 101 6.52 19.53 39.92
N ARG A 102 6.28 20.46 40.85
CA ARG A 102 7.31 20.79 41.84
C ARG A 102 7.61 19.48 42.59
N PRO A 103 8.82 18.91 42.45
CA PRO A 103 9.16 17.69 43.17
C PRO A 103 9.02 18.00 44.66
N GLU A 104 8.25 17.16 45.35
CA GLU A 104 8.14 17.23 46.79
C GLU A 104 9.57 17.18 47.37
N PRO A 105 9.95 18.12 48.25
CA PRO A 105 11.32 18.17 48.75
C PRO A 105 11.67 16.79 49.31
N PRO A 106 12.82 16.22 48.93
CA PRO A 106 13.16 14.86 49.30
C PRO A 106 13.12 14.75 50.83
N SER A 107 12.27 13.85 51.32
CA SER A 107 12.21 13.52 52.74
C SER A 107 13.61 13.14 53.21
N PRO A 108 14.12 13.72 54.31
CA PRO A 108 15.49 13.50 54.75
C PRO A 108 15.71 12.02 55.07
N VAL A 109 16.40 11.33 54.17
CA VAL A 109 16.79 9.93 54.34
C VAL A 109 17.90 9.89 55.40
N PRO A 110 17.81 9.06 56.45
CA PRO A 110 18.88 8.95 57.44
C PRO A 110 20.18 8.51 56.76
N VAL A 111 21.23 9.29 56.99
CA VAL A 111 22.57 9.08 56.43
C VAL A 111 23.12 7.76 56.98
N VAL A 112 23.17 6.73 56.14
CA VAL A 112 23.96 5.52 56.40
C VAL A 112 25.38 5.82 55.94
N GLU A 113 26.30 5.94 56.89
CA GLU A 113 27.73 6.14 56.61
C GLU A 113 28.30 4.91 55.90
N HIS A 114 28.56 5.03 54.60
CA HIS A 114 29.31 4.02 53.87
C HIS A 114 30.82 4.30 54.01
N PRO A 115 31.64 3.27 54.32
CA PRO A 115 33.08 3.41 54.42
C PRO A 115 33.68 3.85 53.08
N ARG A 116 34.47 4.91 53.15
CA ARG A 116 35.06 5.64 52.04
C ARG A 116 36.21 4.81 51.43
N LEU A 117 35.95 4.15 50.30
CA LEU A 117 37.00 3.54 49.49
C LEU A 117 37.77 4.63 48.73
N GLU A 118 39.08 4.72 48.98
CA GLU A 118 40.02 5.55 48.24
C GLU A 118 40.02 5.15 46.76
N ARG A 119 39.85 6.16 45.89
CA ARG A 119 39.79 6.00 44.44
C ARG A 119 41.22 5.98 43.87
N PRO A 120 41.67 4.89 43.21
CA PRO A 120 42.94 4.87 42.51
C PRO A 120 42.94 5.85 41.32
N GLY A 121 44.13 6.38 41.02
CA GLY A 121 44.38 7.45 40.05
C GLY A 121 43.70 7.24 38.69
N VAL A 122 43.16 8.34 38.17
CA VAL A 122 42.47 8.43 36.88
C VAL A 122 43.51 8.37 35.76
N PRO A 123 43.52 7.35 34.88
CA PRO A 123 44.27 7.41 33.64
C PRO A 123 43.59 8.37 32.65
N GLU A 124 44.40 9.16 31.96
CA GLU A 124 44.03 10.12 30.94
C GLU A 124 43.28 9.44 29.78
N VAL A 125 41.97 9.69 29.67
CA VAL A 125 41.11 9.14 28.63
C VAL A 125 41.24 9.99 27.37
N VAL A 126 41.94 9.45 26.37
CA VAL A 126 41.96 9.97 25.00
C VAL A 126 40.54 9.84 24.41
N TYR A 127 39.88 10.96 24.17
CA TYR A 127 38.55 11.00 23.55
C TYR A 127 38.64 10.60 22.07
N ALA A 128 38.38 9.32 21.77
CA ALA A 128 38.00 8.92 20.42
C ALA A 128 36.53 9.31 20.17
N PRO A 129 36.16 9.79 18.97
CA PRO A 129 34.80 10.18 18.66
C PRO A 129 33.83 9.00 18.89
N PRO A 130 32.63 9.24 19.46
CA PRO A 130 31.72 8.18 19.83
C PRO A 130 31.33 7.39 18.59
N LYS A 131 31.74 6.12 18.51
CA LYS A 131 31.17 5.17 17.56
C LYS A 131 29.67 5.11 17.86
N ARG A 132 28.86 5.58 16.90
CA ARG A 132 27.41 5.48 16.93
C ARG A 132 27.05 4.03 17.28
N PHE A 133 26.44 3.86 18.45
CA PHE A 133 25.91 2.58 18.87
C PHE A 133 24.67 2.34 18.01
N GLU A 134 24.83 1.67 16.87
CA GLU A 134 23.69 1.11 16.15
C GLU A 134 23.11 0.02 17.04
N ALA A 135 21.95 0.30 17.64
CA ALA A 135 21.20 -0.72 18.36
C ALA A 135 20.97 -1.91 17.40
N PRO A 136 21.17 -3.17 17.86
CA PRO A 136 20.87 -4.34 17.06
C PRO A 136 19.45 -4.21 16.52
N ARG A 137 19.31 -4.12 15.18
CA ARG A 137 17.99 -4.09 14.55
C ARG A 137 17.27 -5.37 15.01
N PRO A 138 16.07 -5.27 15.59
CA PRO A 138 15.32 -6.46 15.96
C PRO A 138 15.21 -7.34 14.71
N ALA A 139 15.53 -8.63 14.86
CA ALA A 139 15.42 -9.58 13.76
C ALA A 139 14.00 -9.50 13.19
N GLU A 140 13.89 -9.16 11.91
CA GLU A 140 12.59 -9.11 11.25
C GLU A 140 11.93 -10.49 11.40
N PRO A 141 10.66 -10.55 11.82
CA PRO A 141 9.97 -11.81 11.96
C PRO A 141 9.97 -12.49 10.59
N LYS A 142 10.58 -13.69 10.53
CA LYS A 142 10.60 -14.51 9.31
C LYS A 142 9.16 -14.67 8.84
N SER A 143 8.89 -14.19 7.62
CA SER A 143 7.57 -14.27 7.02
C SER A 143 7.08 -15.73 7.06
N GLU A 144 5.84 -15.96 7.47
CA GLU A 144 5.24 -17.31 7.47
C GLU A 144 5.32 -17.99 6.10
N THR A 145 5.38 -17.20 5.02
CA THR A 145 5.54 -17.69 3.65
C THR A 145 6.88 -18.38 3.40
N GLU A 146 7.92 -18.10 4.18
CA GLU A 146 9.24 -18.76 4.07
C GLU A 146 9.24 -20.18 4.65
N GLN A 147 8.24 -20.54 5.45
CA GLN A 147 8.14 -21.85 6.10
C GLN A 147 7.42 -22.90 5.24
N LEU A 148 6.91 -22.51 4.07
CA LEU A 148 6.22 -23.42 3.16
C LEU A 148 7.23 -24.32 2.45
N ALA A 149 6.96 -25.63 2.44
CA ALA A 149 7.81 -26.60 1.77
C ALA A 149 7.77 -26.38 0.24
N PRO A 150 8.90 -26.58 -0.47
CA PRO A 150 8.91 -26.54 -1.93
C PRO A 150 8.03 -27.67 -2.51
N LEU A 151 7.38 -27.38 -3.64
CA LEU A 151 6.49 -28.32 -4.33
C LEU A 151 7.04 -28.69 -5.71
N SER A 152 6.73 -29.91 -6.12
CA SER A 152 6.98 -30.41 -7.48
C SER A 152 5.68 -30.97 -8.03
N ILE A 153 5.16 -30.35 -9.10
CA ILE A 153 3.89 -30.74 -9.71
C ILE A 153 4.01 -30.62 -11.23
N ARG A 154 3.45 -31.60 -11.93
CA ARG A 154 3.34 -31.59 -13.39
C ARG A 154 1.89 -31.76 -13.80
N LEU A 155 1.37 -30.80 -14.54
CA LEU A 155 -0.01 -30.74 -15.03
C LEU A 155 0.02 -30.43 -16.52
N GLU A 156 -0.80 -31.15 -17.29
CA GLU A 156 -0.89 -30.99 -18.74
C GLU A 156 -2.34 -30.69 -19.13
N ARG A 157 -2.55 -29.56 -19.81
CA ARG A 157 -3.83 -29.09 -20.36
C ARG A 157 -4.96 -29.01 -19.34
N VAL A 158 -4.65 -28.54 -18.13
CA VAL A 158 -5.59 -28.43 -17.02
C VAL A 158 -6.17 -27.01 -16.97
N PRO A 159 -7.47 -26.81 -16.67
CA PRO A 159 -8.03 -25.46 -16.48
C PRO A 159 -7.33 -24.75 -15.32
N LEU A 160 -7.09 -23.43 -15.48
CA LEU A 160 -6.32 -22.63 -14.52
C LEU A 160 -6.83 -22.72 -13.09
N SER A 161 -8.16 -22.72 -12.89
CA SER A 161 -8.77 -22.87 -11.56
C SER A 161 -8.41 -24.20 -10.91
N ALA A 162 -8.38 -25.30 -11.66
CA ALA A 162 -7.99 -26.61 -11.15
C ALA A 162 -6.48 -26.70 -10.92
N ALA A 163 -5.65 -26.06 -11.76
CA ALA A 163 -4.22 -25.98 -11.55
C ALA A 163 -3.86 -25.23 -10.25
N LEU A 164 -4.52 -24.10 -9.99
CA LEU A 164 -4.38 -23.35 -8.74
C LEU A 164 -4.86 -24.15 -7.53
N GLY A 165 -5.97 -24.89 -7.68
CA GLY A 165 -6.48 -25.81 -6.67
C GLY A 165 -5.47 -26.89 -6.32
N ALA A 166 -4.85 -27.52 -7.32
CA ALA A 166 -3.85 -28.57 -7.13
C ALA A 166 -2.58 -28.05 -6.42
N ILE A 167 -2.12 -26.85 -6.78
CA ILE A 167 -0.99 -26.19 -6.09
C ILE A 167 -1.34 -25.92 -4.62
N ALA A 168 -2.54 -25.37 -4.36
CA ALA A 168 -2.98 -25.08 -3.01
C ALA A 168 -3.11 -26.35 -2.16
N GLU A 169 -3.73 -27.40 -2.71
CA GLU A 169 -3.91 -28.68 -2.04
C GLU A 169 -2.57 -29.34 -1.70
N GLN A 170 -1.64 -29.40 -2.65
CA GLN A 170 -0.30 -29.97 -2.42
C GLN A 170 0.50 -29.16 -1.39
N ALA A 171 0.31 -27.85 -1.32
CA ALA A 171 0.93 -26.97 -0.34
C ALA A 171 0.22 -26.96 1.03
N GLY A 172 -0.93 -27.64 1.17
CA GLY A 172 -1.76 -27.60 2.37
C GLY A 172 -2.38 -26.23 2.64
N LEU A 173 -2.68 -25.47 1.58
CA LEU A 173 -3.29 -24.14 1.61
C LEU A 173 -4.77 -24.21 1.21
N LYS A 174 -5.58 -23.37 1.83
CA LYS A 174 -6.97 -23.12 1.46
C LYS A 174 -7.03 -22.03 0.40
N LEU A 175 -7.51 -22.39 -0.78
CA LEU A 175 -7.67 -21.45 -1.90
C LEU A 175 -9.04 -20.76 -1.83
N VAL A 176 -9.03 -19.43 -1.91
CA VAL A 176 -10.23 -18.60 -2.08
C VAL A 176 -10.11 -17.82 -3.38
N LEU A 177 -11.03 -18.07 -4.31
CA LEU A 177 -11.10 -17.34 -5.57
C LEU A 177 -12.05 -16.15 -5.40
N ALA A 178 -11.58 -14.94 -5.74
CA ALA A 178 -12.44 -13.76 -5.74
C ALA A 178 -13.50 -13.85 -6.86
N PRO A 179 -14.67 -13.20 -6.68
CA PRO A 179 -15.70 -13.14 -7.71
C PRO A 179 -15.16 -12.61 -9.05
N GLY A 180 -15.57 -13.21 -10.17
CA GLY A 180 -15.14 -12.81 -11.51
C GLY A 180 -13.90 -13.56 -12.01
N PHE A 181 -13.30 -14.44 -11.20
CA PHE A 181 -12.24 -15.34 -11.65
C PHE A 181 -12.76 -16.34 -12.70
N GLU A 182 -14.06 -16.66 -12.71
CA GLU A 182 -14.66 -17.58 -13.69
C GLU A 182 -14.57 -17.08 -15.14
N ARG A 183 -14.27 -15.78 -15.34
CA ARG A 183 -14.12 -15.19 -16.67
C ARG A 183 -12.78 -15.53 -17.33
N ILE A 184 -11.80 -16.03 -16.57
CA ILE A 184 -10.48 -16.43 -17.07
C ILE A 184 -10.57 -17.90 -17.47
N ASP A 185 -11.05 -18.16 -18.69
CA ASP A 185 -11.08 -19.50 -19.27
C ASP A 185 -9.73 -19.79 -19.95
N ALA A 186 -8.75 -20.19 -19.14
CA ALA A 186 -7.40 -20.51 -19.59
C ALA A 186 -7.04 -21.96 -19.24
N THR A 187 -6.35 -22.63 -20.17
CA THR A 187 -5.74 -23.94 -19.94
C THR A 187 -4.24 -23.77 -19.76
N VAL A 188 -3.66 -24.57 -18.86
CA VAL A 188 -2.28 -24.42 -18.40
C VAL A 188 -1.54 -25.74 -18.58
N ASP A 189 -0.35 -25.64 -19.16
CA ASP A 189 0.70 -26.66 -19.08
C ASP A 189 1.73 -26.16 -18.06
N LEU A 190 1.93 -26.93 -16.99
CA LEU A 190 2.72 -26.53 -15.84
C LEU A 190 3.66 -27.66 -15.43
N ASP A 191 4.95 -27.39 -15.41
CA ASP A 191 5.97 -28.29 -14.87
C ASP A 191 6.79 -27.49 -13.85
N LEU A 192 6.53 -27.74 -12.56
CA LEU A 192 7.21 -27.11 -11.44
C LEU A 192 8.07 -28.16 -10.75
N ALA A 193 9.34 -27.82 -10.51
CA ALA A 193 10.27 -28.63 -9.75
C ALA A 193 10.88 -27.78 -8.63
N GLU A 194 10.62 -28.17 -7.38
CA GLU A 194 11.14 -27.52 -6.16
C GLU A 194 10.81 -26.02 -6.02
N VAL A 195 9.65 -25.60 -6.52
CA VAL A 195 9.22 -24.19 -6.49
C VAL A 195 8.41 -23.93 -5.22
N ARG A 196 8.56 -22.75 -4.61
CA ARG A 196 7.72 -22.39 -3.45
C ARG A 196 6.29 -22.11 -3.91
N PRO A 197 5.26 -22.46 -3.12
CA PRO A 197 3.87 -22.27 -3.52
C PRO A 197 3.55 -20.83 -3.93
N MET A 198 4.01 -19.84 -3.17
CA MET A 198 3.74 -18.43 -3.47
C MET A 198 4.41 -17.95 -4.76
N ASP A 199 5.63 -18.44 -5.05
CA ASP A 199 6.34 -18.11 -6.29
C ASP A 199 5.59 -18.69 -7.50
N ALA A 200 5.03 -19.89 -7.36
CA ALA A 200 4.18 -20.52 -8.38
C ALA A 200 2.90 -19.70 -8.62
N PHE A 201 2.21 -19.26 -7.56
CA PHE A 201 1.05 -18.39 -7.67
C PHE A 201 1.39 -17.04 -8.33
N GLU A 202 2.51 -16.42 -7.97
CA GLU A 202 2.96 -15.17 -8.56
C GLU A 202 3.31 -15.32 -10.05
N MET A 203 4.04 -16.39 -10.41
CA MET A 203 4.39 -16.70 -11.79
C MET A 203 3.14 -16.89 -12.66
N LEU A 204 2.16 -17.68 -12.19
CA LEU A 204 0.90 -17.87 -12.88
C LEU A 204 0.09 -16.57 -12.93
N GLY A 205 0.09 -15.78 -11.85
CA GLY A 205 -0.61 -14.51 -11.76
C GLY A 205 -0.15 -13.50 -12.81
N ARG A 206 1.18 -13.36 -12.97
CA ARG A 206 1.78 -12.51 -14.01
C ARG A 206 1.41 -12.98 -15.43
N ARG A 207 1.29 -14.29 -15.66
CA ARG A 207 0.99 -14.85 -16.98
C ARG A 207 -0.49 -14.76 -17.36
N TYR A 208 -1.40 -14.96 -16.40
CA TYR A 208 -2.84 -15.06 -16.65
C TYR A 208 -3.65 -13.86 -16.12
N GLY A 209 -2.99 -12.84 -15.58
CA GLY A 209 -3.64 -11.60 -15.16
C GLY A 209 -4.40 -11.73 -13.85
N PHE A 210 -3.74 -12.20 -12.79
CA PHE A 210 -4.27 -12.21 -11.43
C PHE A 210 -3.18 -11.96 -10.39
N THR A 211 -3.57 -11.60 -9.17
CA THR A 211 -2.66 -11.43 -8.04
C THR A 211 -3.08 -12.36 -6.91
N ALA A 212 -2.11 -13.02 -6.28
CA ALA A 212 -2.35 -13.90 -5.13
C ALA A 212 -1.85 -13.25 -3.84
N PHE A 213 -2.66 -13.29 -2.79
CA PHE A 213 -2.36 -12.74 -1.48
C PHE A 213 -2.46 -13.82 -0.41
N TYR A 214 -1.41 -13.97 0.41
CA TYR A 214 -1.45 -14.82 1.58
C TYR A 214 -2.14 -14.07 2.74
N GLN A 215 -3.25 -14.61 3.25
CA GLN A 215 -4.06 -13.97 4.30
C GLN A 215 -3.73 -14.45 5.72
N GLY A 216 -2.70 -15.30 5.86
CA GLY A 216 -2.46 -16.04 7.10
C GLY A 216 -3.34 -17.30 7.18
N ASN A 217 -3.21 -18.06 8.27
CA ASN A 217 -4.00 -19.28 8.52
C ASN A 217 -3.99 -20.31 7.37
N ARG A 218 -2.91 -20.36 6.58
CA ARG A 218 -2.80 -21.18 5.37
C ARG A 218 -3.87 -20.86 4.31
N GLU A 219 -4.35 -19.63 4.24
CA GLU A 219 -5.35 -19.18 3.26
C GLU A 219 -4.71 -18.26 2.20
N VAL A 220 -5.03 -18.52 0.93
CA VAL A 220 -4.58 -17.73 -0.22
C VAL A 220 -5.79 -17.18 -0.97
N LEU A 221 -5.87 -15.86 -1.07
CA LEU A 221 -6.88 -15.15 -1.86
C LEU A 221 -6.31 -14.82 -3.24
N VAL A 222 -6.98 -15.27 -4.29
CA VAL A 222 -6.64 -14.97 -5.67
C VAL A 222 -7.62 -13.97 -6.25
N ILE A 223 -7.11 -12.83 -6.72
CA ILE A 223 -7.91 -11.72 -7.25
C ILE A 223 -7.57 -11.53 -8.74
N PRO A 224 -8.54 -11.60 -9.66
CA PRO A 224 -8.29 -11.31 -11.07
C PRO A 224 -7.89 -9.84 -11.24
N ALA A 225 -6.84 -9.58 -12.02
CA ALA A 225 -6.49 -8.22 -12.40
C ALA A 225 -7.56 -7.75 -13.40
N THR A 226 -8.51 -6.95 -12.95
CA THR A 226 -9.49 -6.35 -13.86
C THR A 226 -8.77 -5.45 -14.85
N PRO A 227 -9.13 -5.44 -16.15
CA PRO A 227 -8.54 -4.55 -17.15
C PRO A 227 -8.76 -3.05 -16.87
N SER A 228 -9.44 -2.71 -15.78
CA SER A 228 -9.68 -1.34 -15.32
C SER A 228 -8.53 -0.74 -14.51
N ASP A 229 -7.49 -1.50 -14.20
CA ASP A 229 -6.34 -1.00 -13.43
C ASP A 229 -5.12 -0.80 -14.35
N PRO A 230 -4.83 0.43 -14.81
CA PRO A 230 -3.68 0.73 -15.68
C PRO A 230 -2.33 0.59 -14.97
N SER A 231 -2.32 0.14 -13.72
CA SER A 231 -1.14 -0.03 -12.87
C SER A 231 -0.55 -1.45 -12.93
N ALA A 232 -1.23 -2.41 -13.57
CA ALA A 232 -0.69 -3.75 -13.73
C ALA A 232 0.45 -3.72 -14.77
N PRO A 233 1.68 -4.16 -14.41
CA PRO A 233 2.75 -4.30 -15.39
C PRO A 233 2.30 -5.33 -16.43
N GLU A 234 2.01 -4.86 -17.63
CA GLU A 234 1.62 -5.66 -18.77
C GLU A 234 2.77 -6.65 -19.05
N GLY A 235 2.59 -7.89 -18.60
CA GLY A 235 3.53 -8.97 -18.82
C GLY A 235 3.65 -9.19 -20.33
N GLN A 236 4.74 -8.69 -20.92
CA GLN A 236 5.10 -9.04 -22.29
C GLN A 236 5.08 -10.57 -22.40
N PRO A 237 4.33 -11.15 -23.35
CA PRO A 237 4.35 -12.59 -23.55
C PRO A 237 5.80 -13.02 -23.82
N PRO A 238 6.22 -14.21 -23.35
CA PRO A 238 7.54 -14.74 -23.65
C PRO A 238 7.70 -14.74 -25.17
N ARG A 239 8.70 -14.01 -25.69
CA ARG A 239 9.13 -14.15 -27.07
C ARG A 239 9.72 -15.56 -27.24
N GLU A 240 8.84 -16.53 -27.48
CA GLU A 240 9.19 -17.82 -28.04
C GLU A 240 9.83 -17.56 -29.41
N GLY A 241 11.16 -17.74 -29.51
CA GLY A 241 11.86 -17.82 -30.79
C GLY A 241 12.97 -16.80 -31.07
N GLN A 242 13.56 -16.12 -30.07
CA GLN A 242 14.86 -15.47 -30.30
C GLN A 242 16.00 -16.47 -29.99
N PRO A 243 16.76 -16.94 -31.01
CA PRO A 243 17.94 -17.74 -30.76
C PRO A 243 18.94 -16.93 -29.95
N ALA A 244 19.54 -17.57 -28.94
CA ALA A 244 20.58 -16.99 -28.10
C ALA A 244 21.76 -16.49 -28.95
N GLU A 245 21.78 -15.20 -29.23
CA GLU A 245 22.95 -14.53 -29.78
C GLU A 245 23.98 -14.42 -28.66
N ARG A 246 25.02 -15.26 -28.73
CA ARG A 246 26.20 -15.23 -27.86
C ARG A 246 26.78 -13.82 -27.84
N PRO A 247 26.98 -13.19 -26.68
CA PRO A 247 27.86 -12.03 -26.57
C PRO A 247 29.31 -12.56 -26.50
N ASP A 248 29.84 -12.95 -27.65
CA ASP A 248 31.28 -13.03 -27.86
C ASP A 248 31.62 -12.07 -29.00
N GLN A 249 31.79 -10.79 -28.64
CA GLN A 249 32.46 -9.84 -29.52
C GLN A 249 33.13 -8.76 -28.68
N SER A 250 34.45 -8.83 -28.72
CA SER A 250 35.41 -7.87 -28.19
C SER A 250 35.15 -6.46 -28.72
N PRO A 251 35.51 -5.40 -27.96
CA PRO A 251 35.35 -4.03 -28.43
C PRO A 251 36.32 -3.73 -29.59
N PRO A 252 35.88 -3.13 -30.71
CA PRO A 252 36.81 -2.52 -31.64
C PRO A 252 37.38 -1.21 -31.05
N PRO A 253 38.65 -0.88 -31.36
CA PRO A 253 39.30 0.32 -30.85
C PRO A 253 38.73 1.58 -31.50
N MET A 254 38.80 2.67 -30.73
CA MET A 254 38.64 4.04 -31.18
C MET A 254 39.33 4.28 -32.53
N ASN A 255 38.59 4.90 -33.45
CA ASN A 255 39.17 5.92 -34.31
C ASN A 255 38.20 7.08 -34.37
N ASP A 256 38.61 8.17 -33.71
CA ASP A 256 38.30 9.52 -34.15
C ASP A 256 38.57 9.63 -35.66
N LEU A 257 37.69 10.36 -36.35
CA LEU A 257 38.04 11.57 -37.11
C LEU A 257 37.00 11.84 -38.20
N LEU A 258 36.42 13.04 -38.10
CA LEU A 258 36.10 13.93 -39.22
C LEU A 258 35.15 13.40 -40.32
N ARG A 259 33.87 13.80 -40.24
CA ARG A 259 33.24 14.40 -41.43
C ARG A 259 32.07 15.32 -41.09
N THR A 260 32.32 16.59 -41.34
CA THR A 260 31.39 17.66 -41.72
C THR A 260 30.48 17.21 -42.88
N ASP A 261 29.17 17.42 -42.81
CA ASP A 261 28.50 18.62 -43.34
C ASP A 261 26.95 18.49 -43.25
N PRO A 262 26.21 19.63 -43.35
CA PRO A 262 24.76 19.71 -43.25
C PRO A 262 24.06 19.62 -44.64
N GLN A 263 22.71 19.67 -44.64
CA GLN A 263 21.83 20.28 -45.67
C GLN A 263 20.86 19.37 -46.45
N GLY A 264 19.61 19.88 -46.59
CA GLY A 264 18.50 19.41 -47.44
C GLY A 264 17.31 18.94 -46.59
N ASP A 265 16.27 19.72 -46.28
CA ASP A 265 15.35 20.54 -47.09
C ASP A 265 14.68 19.79 -48.26
N GLN A 266 13.38 20.07 -48.45
CA GLN A 266 12.31 19.41 -49.22
C GLN A 266 11.45 18.43 -48.38
N GLY A 267 10.15 18.61 -48.13
CA GLY A 267 9.13 19.39 -48.84
C GLY A 267 8.36 18.52 -49.83
N ALA A 268 7.22 17.95 -49.42
CA ALA A 268 6.08 17.50 -50.25
C ALA A 268 4.99 16.92 -49.32
N GLU A 269 3.83 17.56 -49.15
CA GLU A 269 2.66 17.59 -50.06
C GLU A 269 1.75 16.34 -50.01
N PHE A 270 0.51 16.61 -49.60
CA PHE A 270 -0.78 16.03 -49.97
C PHE A 270 -1.09 14.53 -49.82
N GLY A 271 -2.14 14.28 -49.04
CA GLY A 271 -2.96 13.05 -49.12
C GLY A 271 -4.33 13.22 -48.46
N ARG A 272 -5.25 13.91 -49.14
CA ARG A 272 -6.69 13.93 -48.80
C ARG A 272 -7.28 12.53 -49.01
N ILE A 273 -8.01 11.99 -48.03
CA ILE A 273 -8.92 10.86 -48.24
C ILE A 273 -10.36 11.36 -48.02
N ARG A 274 -11.17 11.17 -49.07
CA ARG A 274 -12.60 11.52 -49.15
C ARG A 274 -13.46 10.46 -48.47
N CYS A 275 -14.54 10.92 -47.83
CA CYS A 275 -15.70 10.13 -47.44
C CYS A 275 -16.43 9.56 -48.66
N TYR A 276 -17.01 8.37 -48.50
CA TYR A 276 -18.15 7.92 -49.30
C TYR A 276 -19.28 7.51 -48.36
N THR A 277 -20.40 8.21 -48.50
CA THR A 277 -21.74 7.83 -48.03
C THR A 277 -22.36 6.95 -49.10
N ALA A 278 -23.04 5.87 -48.72
CA ALA A 278 -23.92 5.12 -49.61
C ALA A 278 -25.30 4.97 -48.95
N VAL A 279 -26.29 5.07 -49.84
CA VAL A 279 -27.74 5.24 -49.68
C VAL A 279 -28.42 4.10 -48.91
#